data_AF-A0A4Y2C8E9-F1
#
_entry.id   AF-A0A4Y2C8E9-F1
#
_cell.length_a   1.000
_cell.length_b   1.000
_cell.length_c   1.000
_cell.angle_alpha   90.00
_cell.angle_beta   90.00
_cell.angle_gamma   90.00
#
_symmetry.space_group_name_H-M   'P 1'
#
loop_
_entity.id
_entity.type
_entity.pdbx_description
1 polymer ?
#
loop_
_entity_poly.entity_id
_entity_poly.type
_entity_poly.pdbx_seq_one_letter_code
_entity_poly.pdbx_strand_id
1 'polypeptide(L)'
;MEVTMVLADGSQTNMEAYTAPVSIDVEGRTVPIEMLALPKAKGNQTLLGTDFLEKSGIVLDLKNKSWYFSDKPYHKICFKGDLHVN
;
A
#
# COMPACT_ATOMS: atom_id res chain seq x y z
N MET A 1 -4.06 -10.36 17.35
CA MET A 1 -4.34 -11.77 16.98
C MET A 1 -3.07 -12.40 16.44
N GLU A 2 -2.97 -13.72 16.43
CA GLU A 2 -1.89 -14.41 15.71
C GLU A 2 -2.32 -14.59 14.25
N VAL A 3 -1.45 -14.22 13.30
CA VAL A 3 -1.71 -14.34 11.87
C VAL A 3 -0.57 -15.15 11.25
N THR A 4 -0.92 -16.17 10.46
CA THR A 4 0.01 -16.87 9.60
C THR A 4 0.19 -16.04 8.33
N MET A 5 1.40 -15.50 8.15
CA MET A 5 1.76 -14.74 6.96
C MET A 5 2.51 -15.63 5.99
N VAL A 6 2.09 -15.61 4.73
CA VAL A 6 2.79 -16.25 3.62
C VAL A 6 3.45 -15.14 2.82
N LEU A 7 4.78 -15.13 2.77
CA LEU A 7 5.55 -14.14 2.02
C LEU A 7 5.64 -14.54 0.54
N ALA A 8 6.06 -13.58 -0.29
CA ALA A 8 6.18 -13.78 -1.73
C ALA A 8 7.20 -14.88 -2.12
N ASP A 9 8.15 -15.19 -1.24
CA ASP A 9 9.12 -16.28 -1.41
C ASP A 9 8.55 -17.66 -0.99
N GLY A 10 7.28 -17.71 -0.58
CA GLY A 10 6.60 -18.92 -0.12
C GLY A 10 6.91 -19.28 1.33
N SER A 11 7.78 -18.53 2.01
CA SER A 11 8.02 -18.74 3.44
C SER A 11 6.77 -18.38 4.24
N GLN A 12 6.58 -19.10 5.36
CA GLN A 12 5.48 -18.86 6.27
C GLN A 12 6.00 -18.53 7.65
N THR A 13 5.39 -17.54 8.28
CA THR A 13 5.71 -17.16 9.64
C THR A 13 4.45 -16.79 10.40
N ASN A 14 4.34 -17.27 11.63
CA ASN A 14 3.30 -16.83 12.54
C ASN A 14 3.81 -15.59 13.26
N MET A 15 3.00 -14.53 13.27
CA MET A 15 3.31 -13.36 14.06
C MET A 15 2.07 -12.75 14.68
N GLU A 16 2.28 -12.07 15.79
CA GLU A 16 1.26 -11.22 16.38
C GLU A 16 1.03 -10.03 15.46
N ALA A 17 -0.23 -9.78 15.14
CA ALA A 17 -0.67 -8.64 14.37
C ALA A 17 -1.85 -7.95 15.05
N TYR A 18 -1.94 -6.65 14.83
CA TYR A 18 -3.08 -5.83 15.23
C TYR A 18 -3.79 -5.32 13.98
N THR A 19 -5.09 -5.07 14.09
CA THR A 19 -5.81 -4.33 13.06
C THR A 19 -6.30 -3.01 13.64
N ALA A 20 -6.28 -1.97 12.82
CA ALA A 20 -6.81 -0.66 13.20
C ALA A 20 -7.45 0.03 11.99
N PRO A 21 -8.61 0.68 12.15
CA PRO A 21 -9.15 1.55 11.13
C PRO A 21 -8.26 2.80 11.02
N VAL A 22 -7.84 3.12 9.79
CA VAL A 22 -6.99 4.26 9.44
C VAL A 22 -7.58 4.96 8.24
N SER A 23 -7.48 6.29 8.22
CA SER A 23 -7.78 7.11 7.04
C SER A 23 -6.48 7.53 6.38
N ILE A 24 -6.31 7.19 5.10
CA ILE A 24 -5.12 7.54 4.32
C ILE A 24 -5.47 8.66 3.35
N ASP A 25 -4.77 9.79 3.45
CA ASP A 25 -4.90 10.90 2.51
C ASP A 25 -3.95 10.72 1.32
N VAL A 26 -4.52 10.75 0.11
CA VAL A 26 -3.79 10.62 -1.15
C VAL A 26 -4.39 11.57 -2.18
N GLU A 27 -3.61 12.57 -2.60
CA GLU A 27 -3.94 13.50 -3.72
C GLU A 27 -5.38 14.07 -3.64
N GLY A 28 -5.73 14.56 -2.45
CA GLY A 28 -7.04 15.16 -2.17
C GLY A 28 -8.18 14.17 -1.92
N ARG A 29 -7.89 12.86 -1.78
CA ARG A 29 -8.85 11.84 -1.34
C ARG A 29 -8.46 11.28 0.01
N THR A 30 -9.45 11.07 0.87
CA THR A 30 -9.30 10.32 2.12
C THR A 30 -9.90 8.94 1.94
N VAL A 31 -9.09 7.90 2.12
CA VAL A 31 -9.50 6.50 1.94
C VAL A 31 -9.48 5.79 3.29
N PRO A 32 -10.66 5.43 3.85
CA PRO A 32 -10.73 4.66 5.08
C PRO A 32 -10.43 3.18 4.81
N ILE A 33 -9.48 2.62 5.56
CA ILE A 33 -9.04 1.23 5.41
C ILE A 33 -8.68 0.61 6.76
N GLU A 34 -8.85 -0.69 6.87
CA GLU A 34 -8.34 -1.45 8.02
C GLU A 34 -6.89 -1.84 7.74
N MET A 35 -5.97 -1.36 8.56
CA MET A 35 -4.54 -1.61 8.42
C MET A 35 -4.10 -2.75 9.33
N LEU A 36 -3.27 -3.65 8.80
CA LEU A 36 -2.57 -4.66 9.57
C LEU A 36 -1.24 -4.08 10.11
N ALA A 37 -1.12 -3.96 11.42
CA ALA A 37 0.09 -3.52 12.09
C ALA A 37 0.90 -4.71 12.61
N LEU A 38 2.16 -4.79 12.18
CA LEU A 38 3.08 -5.88 12.46
C LEU A 38 4.20 -5.39 13.40
N PRO A 39 4.04 -5.46 14.73
CA PRO A 39 4.94 -4.82 15.70
C PRO A 39 6.38 -5.39 15.67
N LYS A 40 6.56 -6.64 15.23
CA LYS A 40 7.85 -7.34 15.23
C LYS A 40 8.57 -7.31 13.88
N ALA A 41 7.94 -6.73 12.85
CA ALA A 41 8.58 -6.58 11.54
C ALA A 41 9.68 -5.51 11.61
N LYS A 42 10.84 -5.79 11.00
CA LYS A 42 12.01 -4.91 10.99
C LYS A 42 12.23 -4.32 9.60
N GLY A 43 12.56 -3.03 9.51
CA GLY A 43 12.90 -2.38 8.24
C GLY A 43 11.76 -2.35 7.21
N ASN A 44 10.52 -2.43 7.69
CA ASN A 44 9.32 -2.55 6.87
C ASN A 44 8.82 -1.18 6.42
N GLN A 45 8.60 -1.06 5.11
CA GLN A 45 7.78 0.02 4.55
C GLN A 45 6.30 -0.37 4.69
N THR A 46 5.43 0.64 4.73
CA THR A 46 3.98 0.39 4.69
C THR A 46 3.62 -0.21 3.33
N LEU A 47 3.01 -1.39 3.34
CA LEU A 47 2.50 -2.03 2.13
C LEU A 47 1.04 -1.64 1.93
N LEU A 48 0.73 -1.12 0.74
CA LEU A 48 -0.64 -0.86 0.32
C LEU A 48 -1.07 -2.02 -0.58
N GLY A 49 -2.02 -2.80 -0.09
CA GLY A 49 -2.56 -3.97 -0.77
C GLY A 49 -3.52 -3.62 -1.90
N THR A 50 -4.02 -4.66 -2.54
CA THR A 50 -5.04 -4.54 -3.60
C THR A 50 -6.36 -3.97 -3.07
N ASP A 51 -6.67 -4.20 -1.80
CA ASP A 51 -7.83 -3.65 -1.10
C ASP A 51 -7.78 -2.12 -1.02
N PHE A 52 -6.59 -1.55 -0.76
CA PHE A 52 -6.37 -0.11 -0.84
C PHE A 52 -6.52 0.42 -2.26
N LEU A 53 -5.90 -0.26 -3.24
CA LEU A 53 -5.97 0.15 -4.64
C LEU A 53 -7.41 0.14 -5.17
N GLU A 54 -8.19 -0.87 -4.79
CA GLU A 54 -9.61 -0.98 -5.14
C GLU A 54 -10.43 0.16 -4.53
N LYS A 55 -10.31 0.39 -3.21
CA LYS A 55 -11.06 1.44 -2.51
C LYS A 55 -10.71 2.86 -2.95
N SER A 56 -9.43 3.11 -3.25
CA SER A 56 -8.95 4.41 -3.71
C SER A 56 -9.29 4.68 -5.18
N GLY A 57 -9.57 3.63 -5.95
CA GLY A 57 -9.73 3.70 -7.41
C GLY A 57 -8.41 4.01 -8.12
N ILE A 58 -7.27 3.70 -7.51
CA ILE A 58 -5.95 3.94 -8.11
C ILE A 58 -5.66 2.89 -9.17
N VAL A 59 -5.23 3.36 -10.33
CA VAL A 59 -4.69 2.53 -11.41
C VAL A 59 -3.20 2.80 -11.54
N LEU A 60 -2.40 1.74 -11.48
CA LEU A 60 -0.96 1.81 -11.63
C LEU A 60 -0.56 1.58 -13.09
N ASP A 61 0.10 2.56 -13.70
CA ASP A 61 0.70 2.48 -15.02
C ASP A 61 2.23 2.35 -14.86
N LEU A 62 2.65 1.14 -14.50
CA LEU A 62 4.04 0.82 -14.20
C LEU A 62 4.97 1.07 -15.39
N LYS A 63 4.48 0.81 -16.62
CA LYS A 63 5.25 1.04 -17.86
C LYS A 63 5.66 2.51 -17.97
N ASN A 64 4.74 3.43 -17.67
CA ASN A 64 4.99 4.87 -17.76
C ASN A 64 5.42 5.49 -16.41
N LYS A 65 5.70 4.68 -15.39
CA LYS A 65 6.06 5.12 -14.03
C LYS A 65 5.09 6.17 -13.47
N SER A 66 3.80 5.94 -13.68
CA SER A 66 2.75 6.86 -13.25
C SER A 66 1.55 6.10 -12.68
N TRP A 67 0.68 6.83 -12.03
CA TRP A 67 -0.60 6.34 -11.57
C TRP A 67 -1.66 7.42 -11.75
N TYR A 68 -2.93 7.02 -11.72
CA TYR A 68 -4.07 7.92 -11.83
C TYR A 68 -5.27 7.33 -11.11
N PHE A 69 -6.27 8.15 -10.81
CA PHE A 69 -7.56 7.64 -10.37
C PHE A 69 -8.40 7.21 -11.58
N SER A 70 -9.10 6.08 -11.47
CA SER A 70 -9.90 5.49 -12.55
C SER A 70 -10.99 6.42 -13.10
N ASP A 71 -11.52 7.32 -12.27
CA ASP A 71 -12.49 8.37 -12.63
C ASP A 71 -11.84 9.61 -13.25
N LYS A 72 -10.50 9.71 -13.26
CA LYS A 72 -9.71 10.82 -13.83
C LYS A 72 -8.50 10.30 -14.64
N PRO A 73 -8.71 9.50 -15.70
CA PRO A 73 -7.63 8.78 -16.40
C PRO A 73 -6.60 9.69 -17.10
N TYR A 74 -6.96 10.95 -17.38
CA TYR A 74 -6.08 11.93 -18.01
C TYR A 74 -5.23 12.74 -17.01
N HIS A 75 -5.53 12.64 -15.71
CA HIS A 75 -4.76 13.31 -14.65
C HIS A 75 -3.75 12.33 -14.06
N LYS A 76 -2.66 12.11 -14.81
CA LYS A 76 -1.59 11.20 -14.40
C LYS A 76 -0.62 11.87 -13.43
N ILE A 77 -0.23 11.13 -12.41
CA ILE A 77 0.72 11.53 -11.38
C ILE A 77 1.94 10.64 -11.53
N CYS A 78 3.11 11.23 -11.70
CA CYS A 78 4.36 10.48 -11.77
C CYS A 78 4.65 9.85 -10.41
N PHE A 79 5.15 8.61 -10.39
CA PHE A 79 5.78 8.10 -9.19
C PHE A 79 6.93 9.04 -8.82
N LYS A 80 7.03 9.40 -7.54
CA LYS A 80 8.23 10.05 -7.05
C LYS A 80 9.39 9.09 -7.30
N GLY A 81 10.38 9.52 -8.09
CA GLY A 81 11.59 8.74 -8.28
C GLY A 81 12.28 8.53 -6.93
N ASP A 82 13.03 7.43 -6.81
CA ASP A 82 13.93 7.23 -5.69
C ASP A 82 14.83 8.46 -5.59
N LEU A 83 14.64 9.27 -4.54
CA LEU A 83 15.72 10.09 -4.03
C LEU A 83 16.85 9.10 -3.75
N HIS A 84 17.84 9.04 -4.64
CA HIS A 84 19.13 8.47 -4.31
C HIS A 84 19.65 9.28 -3.12
N VAL A 85 19.43 8.75 -1.92
CA VAL A 85 20.23 9.12 -0.77
C VAL A 85 21.53 8.33 -0.97
N ASN A 86 22.63 9.07 -1.13
CA ASN A 86 23.97 8.56 -1.42
C ASN A 86 24.35 7.30 -0.62
#